data_AF-M3UVG8-F1
#
_entry.id   AF-M3UVG8-F1
#
_cell.length_a   1.000
_cell.length_b   1.000
_cell.length_c   1.000
_cell.angle_alpha   90.00
_cell.angle_beta   90.00
_cell.angle_gamma   90.00
#
_symmetry.space_group_name_H-M   'P 1'
#
loop_
_entity.id
_entity.type
_entity.pdbx_description
1 polymer ?
#
loop_
_entity_poly.entity_id
_entity_poly.type
_entity_poly.pdbx_seq_one_letter_code
_entity_poly.pdbx_strand_id
1 'polypeptide(L)'
;MRASFVFECLVCKPADNVCDESVNWGFNLDMWPTDEHGIISRSEALDAGVSERQLTDAIRRGELLIVGRGHYSLPITDRSSAEAGEEVYRRRSLVAGRCGSLVLSHESAASLHGLRLLYPDHEHIHMTNGRGDGGYRQSRRIVHPRTLTDNEIVVIDGVPATSLERTVVDVALGARNFAQALTAFDCALAREADVEAIG
;
A
#
# COMPACT_ATOMS: atom_id res chain seq x y z
N MET A 1 -32.64 3.36 16.02
CA MET A 1 -32.13 4.74 16.09
C MET A 1 -30.85 4.82 15.28
N ARG A 2 -30.89 5.60 14.17
CA ARG A 2 -29.82 6.32 13.42
C ARG A 2 -28.54 5.55 13.00
N ALA A 3 -27.99 5.68 11.79
CA ALA A 3 -28.35 6.46 10.59
C ALA A 3 -27.66 5.84 9.35
N SER A 4 -28.36 5.88 8.22
CA SER A 4 -27.85 5.59 6.87
C SER A 4 -26.96 6.75 6.40
N PHE A 5 -25.80 6.44 5.81
CA PHE A 5 -25.00 7.42 5.05
C PHE A 5 -25.25 7.21 3.56
N VAL A 6 -26.13 8.05 3.01
CA VAL A 6 -26.23 8.33 1.58
C VAL A 6 -25.26 9.48 1.33
N PHE A 7 -24.18 9.24 0.56
CA PHE A 7 -23.36 10.32 0.03
C PHE A 7 -24.07 10.90 -1.19
N GLU A 8 -24.87 11.93 -0.93
CA GLU A 8 -25.51 12.76 -1.94
C GLU A 8 -24.45 13.70 -2.52
N CYS A 9 -23.99 13.40 -3.75
CA CYS A 9 -23.06 14.23 -4.50
C CYS A 9 -23.80 15.45 -5.03
N LEU A 10 -23.80 16.52 -4.25
CA LEU A 10 -24.55 17.74 -4.52
C LEU A 10 -23.66 18.78 -5.21
N VAL A 11 -23.41 18.62 -6.52
CA VAL A 11 -23.10 19.74 -7.43
C VAL A 11 -23.63 19.40 -8.81
N CYS A 12 -24.86 19.86 -9.12
CA CYS A 12 -25.28 19.98 -10.51
C CYS A 12 -26.30 21.11 -10.68
N LYS A 13 -26.04 21.94 -11.71
CA LYS A 13 -26.89 22.87 -12.49
C LYS A 13 -26.52 24.39 -12.42
N PRO A 14 -26.81 25.19 -13.46
CA PRO A 14 -26.16 25.17 -14.78
C PRO A 14 -25.94 26.59 -15.36
N ALA A 15 -24.85 26.86 -16.07
CA ALA A 15 -24.82 27.87 -17.12
C ALA A 15 -23.57 27.65 -17.97
N ASP A 16 -23.75 27.80 -19.27
CA ASP A 16 -22.73 27.84 -20.32
C ASP A 16 -22.31 26.45 -20.85
N ASN A 17 -23.16 25.97 -21.76
CA ASN A 17 -22.85 24.95 -22.75
C ASN A 17 -21.65 25.39 -23.61
N VAL A 18 -20.47 24.88 -23.29
CA VAL A 18 -19.45 24.56 -24.30
C VAL A 18 -18.91 23.18 -23.96
N CYS A 19 -19.41 22.16 -24.64
CA CYS A 19 -18.76 20.87 -24.70
C CYS A 19 -17.52 21.05 -25.57
N ASP A 20 -16.38 21.35 -24.94
CA ASP A 20 -15.10 21.29 -25.63
C ASP A 20 -14.77 19.81 -25.88
N GLU A 21 -14.94 19.37 -27.12
CA GLU A 21 -14.63 18.01 -27.60
C GLU A 21 -13.12 17.69 -27.58
N SER A 22 -12.27 18.54 -26.98
CA SER A 22 -10.83 18.31 -26.83
C SER A 22 -10.39 17.70 -25.49
N VAL A 23 -11.31 17.39 -24.56
CA VAL A 23 -10.94 16.71 -23.30
C VAL A 23 -10.67 15.22 -23.57
N ASN A 24 -9.43 14.94 -23.92
CA ASN A 24 -8.88 13.59 -23.98
C ASN A 24 -8.86 13.02 -22.55
N TRP A 25 -9.83 12.17 -22.20
CA TRP A 25 -9.85 11.38 -20.96
C TRP A 25 -8.84 10.21 -20.99
N GLY A 26 -7.83 10.28 -21.86
CA GLY A 26 -6.68 9.39 -21.81
C GLY A 26 -5.81 9.75 -20.63
N PHE A 27 -5.66 8.82 -19.68
CA PHE A 27 -4.65 8.90 -18.63
C PHE A 27 -3.29 9.18 -19.29
N ASN A 28 -2.83 10.43 -19.21
CA ASN A 28 -1.60 10.85 -19.86
C ASN A 28 -0.44 10.38 -18.98
N LEU A 29 -0.03 9.12 -19.14
CA LEU A 29 1.13 8.54 -18.46
C LEU A 29 2.40 9.37 -18.70
N ASP A 30 2.49 10.03 -19.85
CA ASP A 30 3.58 10.95 -20.21
C ASP A 30 3.66 12.21 -19.33
N MET A 31 2.60 12.54 -18.60
CA MET A 31 2.54 13.74 -17.75
C MET A 31 3.10 13.52 -16.34
N TRP A 32 3.16 12.28 -15.87
CA TRP A 32 3.57 11.96 -14.50
C TRP A 32 4.83 11.08 -14.52
N PRO A 33 6.00 11.62 -14.15
CA PRO A 33 7.19 10.78 -13.94
C PRO A 33 6.87 9.70 -12.92
N THR A 34 6.95 8.45 -13.36
CA THR A 34 6.49 7.27 -12.61
C THR A 34 7.60 6.23 -12.57
N ASP A 35 7.90 5.70 -11.38
CA ASP A 35 8.89 4.64 -11.21
C ASP A 35 8.37 3.26 -11.68
N GLU A 36 9.24 2.26 -11.66
CA GLU A 36 8.93 0.88 -12.08
C GLU A 36 7.82 0.20 -11.26
N HIS A 37 7.43 0.77 -10.11
CA HIS A 37 6.35 0.26 -9.27
C HIS A 37 5.05 1.06 -9.40
N GLY A 38 4.98 2.02 -10.33
CA GLY A 38 3.81 2.86 -10.51
C GLY A 38 3.70 3.99 -9.48
N ILE A 39 4.82 4.37 -8.84
CA ILE A 39 4.87 5.44 -7.85
C ILE A 39 5.38 6.73 -8.50
N ILE A 40 4.65 7.81 -8.29
CA ILE A 40 4.98 9.16 -8.75
C ILE A 40 5.57 9.93 -7.56
N SER A 41 6.81 10.38 -7.69
CA SER A 41 7.44 11.25 -6.69
C SER A 41 7.07 12.71 -6.91
N ARG A 42 6.71 13.42 -5.84
CA ARG A 42 6.49 14.87 -5.88
C ARG A 42 7.73 15.62 -6.37
N SER A 43 8.93 15.23 -5.92
CA SER A 43 10.14 15.95 -6.29
C SER A 43 10.43 15.79 -7.79
N GLU A 44 10.34 14.56 -8.30
CA GLU A 44 10.59 14.26 -9.72
C GLU A 44 9.55 14.91 -10.62
N ALA A 45 8.27 14.93 -10.20
CA ALA A 45 7.23 15.64 -10.92
C ALA A 45 7.54 17.15 -11.00
N LEU A 46 7.97 17.77 -9.91
CA LEU A 46 8.34 19.19 -9.89
C LEU A 46 9.57 19.47 -10.76
N ASP A 47 10.58 18.60 -10.70
CA ASP A 47 11.79 18.71 -11.53
C ASP A 47 11.48 18.54 -13.03
N ALA A 48 10.45 17.75 -13.36
CA ALA A 48 9.91 17.61 -14.71
C ALA A 48 8.97 18.76 -15.15
N GLY A 49 8.77 19.78 -14.30
CA GLY A 49 7.98 20.98 -14.62
C GLY A 49 6.49 20.89 -14.27
N VAL A 50 6.06 19.84 -13.57
CA VAL A 50 4.68 19.74 -13.05
C VAL A 50 4.53 20.66 -11.84
N SER A 51 3.61 21.61 -11.89
CA SER A 51 3.37 22.53 -10.77
C SER A 51 2.70 21.87 -9.56
N GLU A 52 2.92 22.44 -8.38
CA GLU A 52 2.22 21.99 -7.15
C GLU A 52 0.69 22.07 -7.28
N ARG A 53 0.20 23.06 -8.02
CA ARG A 53 -1.23 23.22 -8.28
C ARG A 53 -1.77 22.05 -9.10
N GLN A 54 -1.06 21.61 -10.13
CA GLN A 54 -1.46 20.44 -10.94
C GLN A 54 -1.54 19.17 -10.09
N LEU A 55 -0.54 18.92 -9.24
CA LEU A 55 -0.56 17.78 -8.30
C LEU A 55 -1.77 17.84 -7.36
N THR A 56 -1.98 18.99 -6.72
CA THR A 56 -3.08 19.19 -5.76
C THR A 56 -4.44 19.03 -6.43
N ASP A 57 -4.60 19.56 -7.64
CA ASP A 57 -5.82 19.45 -8.41
C ASP A 57 -6.09 18.02 -8.87
N ALA A 58 -5.07 17.29 -9.32
CA ALA A 58 -5.18 15.88 -9.72
C ALA A 58 -5.57 14.98 -8.53
N ILE A 59 -4.98 15.20 -7.35
CA ILE A 59 -5.38 14.51 -6.12
C ILE A 59 -6.85 14.80 -5.77
N ARG A 60 -7.24 16.08 -5.83
CA ARG A 60 -8.62 16.50 -5.52
C ARG A 60 -9.64 15.90 -6.49
N ARG A 61 -9.28 15.73 -7.77
CA ARG A 61 -10.12 15.08 -8.79
C ARG A 61 -10.09 13.54 -8.73
N GLY A 62 -9.25 12.96 -7.88
CA GLY A 62 -9.08 11.50 -7.79
C GLY A 62 -8.25 10.89 -8.93
N GLU A 63 -7.57 11.71 -9.72
CA GLU A 63 -6.64 11.25 -10.78
C GLU A 63 -5.32 10.75 -10.21
N LEU A 64 -4.98 11.17 -8.98
CA LEU A 64 -3.84 10.67 -8.22
C LEU A 64 -4.29 10.22 -6.83
N LEU A 65 -3.84 9.03 -6.43
CA LEU A 65 -4.01 8.48 -5.09
C LEU A 65 -2.75 8.74 -4.26
N ILE A 66 -2.92 9.15 -3.01
CA ILE A 66 -1.79 9.35 -2.09
C ILE A 66 -1.36 7.99 -1.52
N VAL A 67 -0.13 7.58 -1.81
CA VAL A 67 0.48 6.36 -1.26
C VAL A 67 1.51 6.65 -0.16
N GLY A 68 1.96 7.90 -0.04
CA GLY A 68 2.79 8.34 1.07
C GLY A 68 3.02 9.84 1.03
N ARG A 69 3.79 10.35 1.99
CA ARG A 69 4.13 11.77 2.01
C ARG A 69 4.93 12.12 0.75
N GLY A 70 4.36 12.96 -0.11
CA GLY A 70 4.97 13.36 -1.38
C GLY A 70 5.08 12.24 -2.42
N HIS A 71 4.32 11.15 -2.26
CA HIS A 71 4.31 10.03 -3.20
C HIS A 71 2.88 9.67 -3.57
N TYR A 72 2.66 9.48 -4.86
CA TYR A 72 1.35 9.28 -5.46
C TYR A 72 1.35 8.06 -6.36
N SER A 73 0.16 7.63 -6.79
CA SER A 73 0.03 6.65 -7.86
C SER A 73 -1.24 6.90 -8.64
N LEU A 74 -1.28 6.48 -9.90
CA LEU A 74 -2.52 6.47 -10.66
C LEU A 74 -3.51 5.45 -10.06
N PRO A 75 -4.82 5.73 -10.11
CA PRO A 75 -5.85 4.75 -9.82
C PRO A 75 -5.69 3.49 -10.68
N ILE A 76 -5.98 2.33 -10.11
CA ILE A 76 -5.96 1.05 -10.79
C ILE A 76 -7.40 0.74 -11.20
N THR A 77 -7.68 0.76 -12.50
CA THR A 77 -9.04 0.69 -13.06
C THR A 77 -9.32 -0.60 -13.83
N ASP A 78 -8.29 -1.37 -14.13
CA ASP A 78 -8.33 -2.62 -14.90
C ASP A 78 -8.44 -3.88 -14.01
N ARG A 79 -8.65 -3.72 -12.70
CA ARG A 79 -8.71 -4.79 -11.71
C ARG A 79 -9.94 -4.70 -10.82
N SER A 80 -10.23 -5.78 -10.09
CA SER A 80 -11.26 -5.73 -9.05
C SER A 80 -10.90 -4.73 -7.94
N SER A 81 -11.91 -4.20 -7.25
CA SER A 81 -11.70 -3.27 -6.13
C SER A 81 -10.78 -3.84 -5.05
N ALA A 82 -10.86 -5.15 -4.79
CA ALA A 82 -9.99 -5.83 -3.83
C ALA A 82 -8.53 -5.84 -4.29
N GLU A 83 -8.27 -6.24 -5.54
CA GLU A 83 -6.91 -6.27 -6.11
C GLU A 83 -6.31 -4.87 -6.25
N ALA A 84 -7.11 -3.88 -6.63
CA ALA A 84 -6.68 -2.49 -6.68
C ALA A 84 -6.30 -1.97 -5.27
N GLY A 85 -7.08 -2.32 -4.25
CA GLY A 85 -6.78 -1.99 -2.85
C GLY A 85 -5.50 -2.64 -2.35
N GLU A 86 -5.24 -3.90 -2.71
CA GLU A 86 -4.01 -4.63 -2.39
C GLU A 86 -2.78 -3.98 -3.03
N GLU A 87 -2.85 -3.62 -4.31
CA GLU A 87 -1.71 -2.99 -4.99
C GLU A 87 -1.46 -1.56 -4.49
N VAL A 88 -2.52 -0.78 -4.19
CA VAL A 88 -2.35 0.53 -3.52
C VAL A 88 -1.69 0.35 -2.14
N TYR A 89 -2.07 -0.68 -1.39
CA TYR A 89 -1.45 -0.98 -0.10
C TYR A 89 0.02 -1.41 -0.25
N ARG A 90 0.34 -2.25 -1.25
CA ARG A 90 1.73 -2.61 -1.59
C ARG A 90 2.58 -1.38 -1.88
N ARG A 91 2.09 -0.44 -2.69
CA ARG A 91 2.77 0.84 -2.98
C ARG A 91 2.97 1.69 -1.71
N ARG A 92 1.96 1.76 -0.83
CA ARG A 92 2.09 2.42 0.48
C ARG A 92 3.20 1.80 1.31
N SER A 93 3.29 0.46 1.33
CA SER A 93 4.32 -0.29 2.06
C SER A 93 5.71 -0.01 1.51
N LEU A 94 5.89 -0.04 0.19
CA LEU A 94 7.16 0.33 -0.47
C LEU A 94 7.62 1.73 -0.07
N VAL A 95 6.74 2.74 -0.21
CA VAL A 95 7.09 4.13 0.15
C VAL A 95 7.46 4.27 1.63
N ALA A 96 6.72 3.59 2.52
CA ALA A 96 6.99 3.63 3.95
C ALA A 96 8.34 2.99 4.31
N GLY A 97 8.69 1.88 3.65
CA GLY A 97 9.93 1.16 3.90
C GLY A 97 11.18 1.84 3.32
N ARG A 98 11.05 2.63 2.25
CA ARG A 98 12.14 3.49 1.73
C ARG A 98 12.59 4.58 2.72
N CYS A 99 11.75 4.94 3.69
CA CYS A 99 11.91 6.12 4.54
C CYS A 99 12.48 5.85 5.95
N GLY A 100 13.02 4.67 6.25
CA GLY A 100 13.45 4.37 7.62
C GLY A 100 14.34 3.16 7.81
N SER A 101 14.72 2.90 9.06
CA SER A 101 15.54 1.77 9.50
C SER A 101 14.73 0.58 10.05
N LEU A 102 13.40 0.65 9.96
CA LEU A 102 12.51 -0.42 10.41
C LEU A 102 12.27 -1.43 9.29
N VAL A 103 12.03 -2.68 9.67
CA VAL A 103 11.76 -3.78 8.75
C VAL A 103 10.25 -3.89 8.55
N LEU A 104 9.74 -3.91 7.31
CA LEU A 104 8.32 -4.20 7.07
C LEU A 104 7.99 -5.62 7.55
N SER A 105 6.82 -5.81 8.14
CA SER A 105 6.41 -7.11 8.68
C SER A 105 4.90 -7.31 8.53
N HIS A 106 4.40 -8.48 8.93
CA HIS A 106 2.98 -8.83 8.90
C HIS A 106 2.33 -8.52 7.53
N GLU A 107 1.17 -7.88 7.48
CA GLU A 107 0.42 -7.55 6.26
C GLU A 107 1.25 -6.72 5.28
N SER A 108 2.09 -5.79 5.76
CA SER A 108 2.91 -4.97 4.88
C SER A 108 4.00 -5.78 4.18
N ALA A 109 4.71 -6.66 4.89
CA ALA A 109 5.65 -7.58 4.25
C ALA A 109 4.93 -8.59 3.35
N ALA A 110 3.77 -9.08 3.77
CA ALA A 110 2.94 -10.00 3.00
C ALA A 110 2.55 -9.40 1.64
N SER A 111 2.23 -8.10 1.60
CA SER A 111 1.94 -7.38 0.35
C SER A 111 3.16 -7.32 -0.60
N LEU A 112 4.38 -7.17 -0.07
CA LEU A 112 5.60 -7.19 -0.88
C LEU A 112 5.91 -8.60 -1.39
N HIS A 113 5.69 -9.60 -0.55
CA HIS A 113 5.78 -11.01 -0.90
C HIS A 113 4.67 -11.47 -1.83
N GLY A 114 3.68 -10.64 -2.19
CA GLY A 114 2.55 -11.00 -3.06
C GLY A 114 1.59 -12.03 -2.46
N LEU A 115 1.45 -12.04 -1.13
CA LEU A 115 0.52 -12.91 -0.41
C LEU A 115 -0.89 -12.33 -0.40
N ARG A 116 -1.85 -13.12 -0.90
CA ARG A 116 -3.28 -12.76 -0.90
C ARG A 116 -3.94 -13.20 0.40
N LEU A 117 -3.92 -12.32 1.39
CA LEU A 117 -4.47 -12.60 2.71
C LEU A 117 -6.00 -12.53 2.75
N LEU A 118 -6.60 -13.31 3.65
CA LEU A 118 -8.04 -13.24 3.94
C LEU A 118 -8.31 -12.10 4.94
N TYR A 119 -9.08 -11.09 4.52
CA TYR A 119 -9.43 -9.90 5.33
C TYR A 119 -8.24 -9.15 5.96
N PRO A 120 -7.22 -8.74 5.19
CA PRO A 120 -6.04 -8.05 5.72
C PRO A 120 -6.36 -6.67 6.27
N ASP A 121 -5.57 -6.22 7.25
CA ASP A 121 -5.52 -4.82 7.67
C ASP A 121 -4.68 -4.00 6.67
N HIS A 122 -5.34 -3.30 5.75
CA HIS A 122 -4.70 -2.34 4.85
C HIS A 122 -4.77 -0.89 5.34
N GLU A 123 -5.27 -0.65 6.55
CA GLU A 123 -5.33 0.68 7.16
C GLU A 123 -3.93 1.10 7.63
N HIS A 124 -3.20 0.18 8.27
CA HIS A 124 -1.90 0.43 8.88
C HIS A 124 -0.75 -0.16 8.08
N ILE A 125 0.39 0.55 8.08
CA ILE A 125 1.68 -0.05 7.70
C ILE A 125 2.29 -0.73 8.93
N HIS A 126 2.63 -1.99 8.81
CA HIS A 126 3.18 -2.83 9.87
C HIS A 126 4.69 -2.97 9.70
N MET A 127 5.43 -2.62 10.76
CA MET A 127 6.88 -2.71 10.80
C MET A 127 7.33 -3.35 12.10
N THR A 128 8.51 -3.94 12.11
CA THR A 128 9.17 -4.49 13.28
C THR A 128 10.46 -3.73 13.53
N ASN A 129 10.76 -3.45 14.80
CA ASN A 129 11.93 -2.67 15.20
C ASN A 129 13.19 -3.50 15.49
N GLY A 130 13.11 -4.84 15.39
CA GLY A 130 14.21 -5.77 15.65
C GLY A 130 14.56 -5.95 17.13
N ARG A 131 13.74 -5.44 18.05
CA ARG A 131 14.00 -5.43 19.50
C ARG A 131 12.83 -6.06 20.24
N GLY A 132 13.08 -6.57 21.45
CA GLY A 132 12.02 -7.15 22.30
C GLY A 132 11.08 -6.14 22.95
N ASP A 133 11.34 -4.84 22.80
CA ASP A 133 10.60 -3.74 23.43
C ASP A 133 10.45 -2.52 22.49
N GLY A 134 9.81 -1.45 22.96
CA GLY A 134 9.72 -0.18 22.22
C GLY A 134 8.73 -0.16 21.05
N GLY A 135 7.71 -1.03 21.08
CA GLY A 135 6.60 -1.01 20.13
C GLY A 135 5.67 0.17 20.34
N TYR A 136 5.01 0.63 19.28
CA TYR A 136 4.04 1.73 19.35
C TYR A 136 3.05 1.72 18.18
N ARG A 137 1.92 2.40 18.36
CA ARG A 137 0.91 2.61 17.33
C ARG A 137 0.74 4.10 17.05
N GLN A 138 0.70 4.45 15.78
CA GLN A 138 0.33 5.76 15.24
C GLN A 138 -0.85 5.60 14.27
N SER A 139 -1.44 6.71 13.86
CA SER A 139 -2.67 6.71 13.05
C SER A 139 -2.64 5.86 11.78
N ARG A 140 -1.48 5.65 11.14
CA ARG A 140 -1.35 4.84 9.91
C ARG A 140 -0.18 3.86 9.95
N ARG A 141 0.41 3.63 11.13
CA ARG A 141 1.60 2.79 11.29
C ARG A 141 1.58 2.09 12.63
N ILE A 142 1.94 0.81 12.62
CA ILE A 142 2.15 0.01 13.81
C ILE A 142 3.59 -0.48 13.77
N VAL A 143 4.32 -0.28 14.88
CA VAL A 143 5.66 -0.79 15.08
C VAL A 143 5.61 -1.84 16.18
N HIS A 144 5.96 -3.07 15.81
CA HIS A 144 5.96 -4.23 16.69
C HIS A 144 7.32 -4.41 17.36
N PRO A 145 7.34 -4.67 18.68
CA PRO A 145 8.56 -5.01 19.41
C PRO A 145 8.84 -6.50 19.26
N ARG A 146 9.49 -6.89 18.17
CA ARG A 146 9.91 -8.28 17.95
C ARG A 146 11.36 -8.35 17.51
N THR A 147 12.12 -9.27 18.09
CA THR A 147 13.47 -9.58 17.64
C THR A 147 13.45 -10.21 16.25
N LEU A 148 14.47 -9.90 15.47
CA LEU A 148 14.71 -10.47 14.14
C LEU A 148 16.15 -10.96 14.09
N THR A 149 16.34 -12.15 13.57
CA THR A 149 17.64 -12.66 13.14
C THR A 149 17.94 -12.17 11.72
N ASP A 150 19.21 -12.19 11.31
CA ASP A 150 19.62 -11.73 9.99
C ASP A 150 18.93 -12.53 8.86
N ASN A 151 18.68 -13.82 9.06
CA ASN A 151 17.99 -14.68 8.09
C ASN A 151 16.49 -14.41 7.97
N GLU A 152 15.90 -13.74 8.97
CA GLU A 152 14.49 -13.34 8.95
C GLU A 152 14.28 -11.98 8.26
N ILE A 153 15.34 -11.36 7.73
CA ILE A 153 15.29 -10.08 7.02
C ILE A 153 15.72 -10.30 5.57
N VAL A 154 14.84 -9.90 4.65
CA VAL A 154 15.10 -9.89 3.21
C VAL A 154 14.92 -8.48 2.65
N VAL A 155 15.47 -8.23 1.48
CA VAL A 155 15.27 -6.96 0.75
C VAL A 155 14.41 -7.26 -0.48
N ILE A 156 13.25 -6.62 -0.56
CA ILE A 156 12.32 -6.72 -1.69
C ILE A 156 12.16 -5.31 -2.26
N ASP A 157 12.43 -5.14 -3.56
CA ASP A 157 12.32 -3.84 -4.24
C ASP A 157 13.10 -2.71 -3.51
N GLY A 158 14.28 -3.06 -2.98
CA GLY A 158 15.14 -2.13 -2.24
C GLY A 158 14.70 -1.81 -0.81
N VAL A 159 13.67 -2.48 -0.28
CA VAL A 159 13.09 -2.23 1.04
C VAL A 159 13.30 -3.44 1.97
N PRO A 160 13.75 -3.24 3.23
CA PRO A 160 13.86 -4.33 4.20
C PRO A 160 12.47 -4.81 4.65
N ALA A 161 12.24 -6.12 4.55
CA ALA A 161 11.02 -6.80 4.98
C ALA A 161 11.36 -8.11 5.69
N THR A 162 10.43 -8.66 6.47
CA THR A 162 10.57 -10.00 7.05
C THR A 162 10.62 -11.05 5.94
N SER A 163 11.36 -12.15 6.14
CA SER A 163 11.35 -13.31 5.22
C SER A 163 9.94 -13.84 5.01
N LEU A 164 9.72 -14.67 3.98
CA LEU A 164 8.38 -15.19 3.69
C LEU A 164 7.83 -16.00 4.88
N GLU A 165 8.68 -16.86 5.46
CA GLU A 165 8.39 -17.74 6.60
C GLU A 165 8.09 -16.91 7.85
N ARG A 166 8.93 -15.93 8.14
CA ARG A 166 8.69 -15.05 9.29
C ARG A 166 7.42 -14.21 9.11
N THR A 167 7.18 -13.73 7.88
CA THR A 167 5.98 -12.95 7.55
C THR A 167 4.71 -13.75 7.80
N VAL A 168 4.66 -15.01 7.36
CA VAL A 168 3.45 -15.83 7.52
C VAL A 168 3.20 -16.19 8.99
N VAL A 169 4.26 -16.46 9.76
CA VAL A 169 4.16 -16.66 11.22
C VAL A 169 3.65 -15.41 11.91
N ASP A 170 4.20 -14.24 11.58
CA ASP A 170 3.78 -12.95 12.13
C ASP A 170 2.30 -12.65 11.83
N VAL A 171 1.85 -12.85 10.58
CA VAL A 171 0.45 -12.70 10.16
C VAL A 171 -0.45 -13.68 10.91
N ALA A 172 -0.06 -14.96 11.01
CA ALA A 172 -0.85 -15.97 11.69
C ALA A 172 -1.01 -15.68 13.19
N LEU A 173 0.04 -15.19 13.85
CA LEU A 173 -0.01 -14.79 15.27
C LEU A 173 -0.86 -13.55 15.50
N GLY A 174 -0.98 -12.66 14.50
CA GLY A 174 -1.86 -11.50 14.53
C GLY A 174 -3.30 -11.77 14.05
N ALA A 175 -3.56 -12.95 13.51
CA ALA A 175 -4.84 -13.27 12.86
C ALA A 175 -6.01 -13.26 13.85
N ARG A 176 -7.15 -12.76 13.36
CA ARG A 176 -8.39 -12.68 14.15
C ARG A 176 -9.07 -14.02 14.35
N ASN A 177 -8.81 -14.98 13.46
CA ASN A 177 -9.39 -16.30 13.48
C ASN A 177 -8.52 -17.30 12.72
N PHE A 178 -8.83 -18.59 12.91
CA PHE A 178 -8.09 -19.69 12.30
C PHE A 178 -8.09 -19.65 10.77
N ALA A 179 -9.21 -19.27 10.13
CA ALA A 179 -9.30 -19.24 8.67
C ALA A 179 -8.32 -18.22 8.05
N GLN A 180 -8.14 -17.07 8.70
CA GLN A 180 -7.17 -16.06 8.29
C GLN A 180 -5.72 -16.58 8.42
N ALA A 181 -5.39 -17.20 9.56
CA ALA A 181 -4.07 -17.80 9.76
C ALA A 181 -3.78 -18.92 8.74
N LEU A 182 -4.75 -19.83 8.54
CA LEU A 182 -4.63 -20.94 7.59
C LEU A 182 -4.42 -20.44 6.16
N THR A 183 -5.18 -19.44 5.72
CA THR A 183 -5.05 -18.89 4.37
C THR A 183 -3.68 -18.24 4.13
N ALA A 184 -3.11 -17.61 5.16
CA ALA A 184 -1.76 -17.05 5.07
C ALA A 184 -0.71 -18.16 4.83
N PHE A 185 -0.79 -19.26 5.59
CA PHE A 185 0.06 -20.44 5.39
C PHE A 185 -0.13 -21.11 4.03
N ASP A 186 -1.38 -21.30 3.60
CA ASP A 186 -1.69 -21.88 2.29
C ASP A 186 -1.07 -21.05 1.15
N CYS A 187 -1.18 -19.72 1.22
CA CYS A 187 -0.55 -18.81 0.25
C CYS A 187 0.98 -18.86 0.30
N ALA A 188 1.58 -18.99 1.48
CA ALA A 188 3.03 -19.08 1.62
C ALA A 188 3.57 -20.40 1.05
N LEU A 189 2.90 -21.53 1.34
CA LEU A 189 3.27 -22.85 0.82
C LEU A 189 3.11 -22.91 -0.70
N ALA A 190 2.06 -22.31 -1.26
CA ALA A 190 1.88 -22.16 -2.71
C ALA A 190 3.00 -21.35 -3.39
N ARG A 191 3.81 -20.62 -2.61
CA ARG A 191 4.96 -19.83 -3.04
C ARG A 191 6.29 -20.43 -2.58
N GLU A 192 6.28 -21.72 -2.27
CA GLU A 192 7.46 -22.51 -1.95
C GLU A 192 8.18 -22.05 -0.67
N ALA A 193 7.43 -21.53 0.31
CA ALA A 193 7.97 -21.27 1.65
C ALA A 193 8.59 -22.55 2.25
N ASP A 194 9.75 -22.39 2.89
CA ASP A 194 10.43 -23.52 3.54
C ASP A 194 9.71 -23.91 4.82
N VAL A 195 9.15 -25.13 4.84
CA VAL A 195 8.39 -25.67 5.97
C VAL A 195 9.27 -25.81 7.20
N GLU A 196 10.54 -26.17 7.05
CA GLU A 196 11.48 -26.37 8.16
C GLU A 196 11.87 -25.03 8.82
N ALA A 197 11.75 -23.92 8.09
CA ALA A 197 12.01 -22.57 8.60
C ALA A 197 10.76 -21.92 9.23
N ILE A 198 9.58 -22.52 9.06
CA ILE A 198 8.33 -22.05 9.68
C ILE A 198 8.16 -22.55 11.12
N GLY A 199 8.77 -23.69 11.49
CA GLY A 199 8.61 -24.29 12.83
C GLY A 199 9.61 -25.40 13.16
#